data_AF-A0A3E3HV46-F1
#
_entry.id   AF-A0A3E3HV46-F1
#
_cell.length_a   1.000
_cell.length_b   1.000
_cell.length_c   1.000
_cell.angle_alpha   90.00
_cell.angle_beta   90.00
_cell.angle_gamma   90.00
#
_symmetry.space_group_name_H-M   'P 1'
#
loop_
_entity.id
_entity.type
_entity.pdbx_description
1 polymer ?
#
loop_
_entity_poly.entity_id
_entity_poly.type
_entity_poly.pdbx_seq_one_letter_code
_entity_poly.pdbx_strand_id
1 'polypeptide(L)'
;MLSIQAMETYAKRNHITGEEAINIFYRYQVFEKIMIQHEYLHQVGFEEVMNYVEQIIQEDLHSLTVFHGTTKRFEQIDLNKSHNRRDFGVGFYTTILENQAREWAYRLSLREKSKGYYVYQYSFEEGDLLNIKRFDGLNKEWLEFIRKNRSIGGLQHNYDVVIGPVADDNTMETVQLYISGILTADEAVGRLRYNNVNNQISFHNKKALESLKLVRRTFYE
;
A
#
# COMPACT_ATOMS: atom_id res chain seq x y z
N MET A 1 -5.85 16.27 -4.31
CA MET A 1 -5.00 15.12 -4.72
C MET A 1 -5.38 14.78 -6.14
N LEU A 2 -4.40 14.54 -7.03
CA LEU A 2 -4.65 14.33 -8.47
C LEU A 2 -5.66 13.20 -8.73
N SER A 3 -5.56 12.11 -7.97
CA SER A 3 -6.45 10.96 -8.06
C SER A 3 -7.91 11.29 -7.73
N ILE A 4 -8.18 12.12 -6.71
CA ILE A 4 -9.53 12.56 -6.35
C ILE A 4 -10.11 13.44 -7.48
N GLN A 5 -9.31 14.36 -8.02
CA GLN A 5 -9.74 15.20 -9.15
C GLN A 5 -10.05 14.38 -10.40
N ALA A 6 -9.24 13.36 -10.68
CA ALA A 6 -9.47 12.44 -11.79
C ALA A 6 -10.76 11.63 -11.60
N MET A 7 -11.00 11.12 -10.38
CA MET A 7 -12.22 10.39 -10.03
C MET A 7 -13.48 11.25 -10.13
N GLU A 8 -13.46 12.48 -9.60
CA GLU A 8 -14.59 13.41 -9.71
C GLU A 8 -14.86 13.81 -11.16
N THR A 9 -13.80 14.01 -11.95
CA THR A 9 -13.93 14.30 -13.38
C THR A 9 -14.49 13.11 -14.15
N TYR A 10 -14.01 11.90 -13.85
CA TYR A 10 -14.52 10.67 -14.44
C TYR A 10 -16.01 10.49 -14.14
N ALA A 11 -16.44 10.73 -12.89
CA ALA A 11 -17.84 10.67 -12.51
C ALA A 11 -18.71 11.63 -13.34
N LYS A 12 -18.25 12.88 -13.49
CA LYS A 12 -18.93 13.91 -14.29
C LYS A 12 -19.01 13.54 -15.77
N ARG A 13 -17.91 13.08 -16.38
CA ARG A 13 -17.84 12.71 -17.80
C ARG A 13 -18.75 11.53 -18.15
N ASN A 14 -18.88 10.58 -17.23
CA ASN A 14 -19.66 9.36 -17.44
C ASN A 14 -21.08 9.43 -16.86
N HIS A 15 -21.49 10.58 -16.32
CA HIS A 15 -22.81 10.79 -15.72
C HIS A 15 -23.16 9.77 -14.62
N ILE A 16 -22.17 9.41 -13.80
CA ILE A 16 -22.33 8.50 -12.66
C ILE A 16 -22.12 9.24 -11.34
N THR A 17 -22.57 8.64 -10.24
CA THR A 17 -22.34 9.15 -8.89
C THR A 17 -20.87 9.05 -8.50
N GLY A 18 -20.46 9.84 -7.51
CA GLY A 18 -19.12 9.74 -6.93
C GLY A 18 -18.85 8.36 -6.33
N GLU A 19 -19.85 7.73 -5.73
CA GLU A 19 -19.74 6.38 -5.15
C GLU A 19 -19.50 5.31 -6.22
N GLU A 20 -20.21 5.38 -7.35
CA GLU A 20 -19.98 4.49 -8.49
C GLU A 20 -18.57 4.68 -9.07
N ALA A 21 -18.11 5.93 -9.21
CA ALA A 21 -16.76 6.22 -9.68
C ALA A 21 -15.68 5.70 -8.73
N ILE A 22 -15.89 5.82 -7.41
CA ILE A 22 -15.00 5.24 -6.39
C ILE A 22 -14.91 3.72 -6.57
N ASN A 23 -16.04 3.04 -6.72
CA ASN A 23 -16.07 1.59 -6.88
C ASN A 23 -15.35 1.13 -8.16
N ILE A 24 -15.50 1.87 -9.26
CA ILE A 24 -14.75 1.63 -10.50
C ILE A 24 -13.26 1.83 -10.26
N PHE A 25 -12.86 2.94 -9.63
CA PHE A 25 -11.45 3.22 -9.37
C PHE A 25 -10.80 2.18 -8.46
N TYR A 26 -11.53 1.64 -7.48
CA TYR A 26 -11.05 0.52 -6.67
C TYR A 26 -10.93 -0.77 -7.47
N ARG A 27 -11.97 -1.12 -8.24
CA ARG A 27 -11.98 -2.35 -9.06
C ARG A 27 -10.78 -2.42 -10.01
N TYR A 28 -10.47 -1.32 -10.69
CA TYR A 28 -9.35 -1.25 -11.64
C TYR A 28 -8.05 -0.73 -11.00
N GLN A 29 -8.02 -0.57 -9.67
CA GLN A 29 -6.84 -0.14 -8.91
C GLN A 29 -6.23 1.17 -9.44
N VAL A 30 -7.10 2.09 -9.90
CA VAL A 30 -6.72 3.35 -10.55
C VAL A 30 -5.97 4.26 -9.59
N PHE A 31 -6.37 4.28 -8.31
CA PHE A 31 -5.69 5.08 -7.28
C PHE A 31 -4.21 4.70 -7.15
N GLU A 32 -3.93 3.40 -7.06
CA GLU A 32 -2.59 2.85 -6.96
C GLU A 32 -1.79 3.07 -8.26
N LYS A 33 -2.43 2.92 -9.42
CA LYS A 33 -1.80 3.15 -10.73
C LYS A 33 -1.46 4.63 -10.98
N ILE A 34 -2.28 5.57 -10.50
CA ILE A 34 -1.95 7.01 -10.51
C ILE A 34 -0.77 7.28 -9.57
N MET A 35 -0.74 6.64 -8.39
CA MET A 35 0.36 6.80 -7.44
C MET A 35 1.71 6.32 -8.01
N ILE A 36 1.72 5.19 -8.72
CA ILE A 36 2.92 4.69 -9.41
C ILE A 36 3.45 5.70 -10.43
N GLN A 37 2.55 6.34 -11.19
CA GLN A 37 2.92 7.29 -12.25
C GLN A 37 2.96 8.75 -11.75
N HIS A 38 2.97 8.98 -10.43
CA HIS A 38 2.84 10.31 -9.85
C HIS A 38 3.87 11.29 -10.42
N GLU A 39 5.15 10.93 -10.49
CA GLU A 39 6.20 11.83 -11.02
C GLU A 39 5.94 12.28 -12.46
N TYR A 40 5.40 11.40 -13.31
CA TYR A 40 5.06 11.69 -14.70
C TYR A 40 3.74 12.47 -14.80
N LEU A 41 2.67 11.98 -14.15
CA LEU A 41 1.32 12.55 -14.25
C LEU A 41 1.22 13.97 -13.70
N HIS A 42 2.13 14.37 -12.80
CA HIS A 42 2.22 15.74 -12.30
C HIS A 42 2.88 16.73 -13.28
N GLN A 43 3.54 16.25 -14.33
CA GLN A 43 4.24 17.09 -15.32
C GLN A 43 3.41 17.30 -16.60
N VAL A 44 2.32 16.57 -16.76
CA VAL A 44 1.48 16.57 -17.97
C VAL A 44 0.18 17.35 -17.78
N GLY A 45 -0.50 17.61 -18.89
CA GLY A 45 -1.84 18.21 -18.85
C GLY A 45 -2.87 17.29 -18.21
N PHE A 46 -3.89 17.86 -17.56
CA PHE A 46 -4.93 17.07 -16.88
C PHE A 46 -5.72 16.15 -17.84
N GLU A 47 -5.87 16.53 -19.11
CA GLU A 47 -6.46 15.65 -20.13
C GLU A 47 -5.65 14.37 -20.34
N GLU A 48 -4.32 14.42 -20.26
CA GLU A 48 -3.47 13.22 -20.37
C GLU A 48 -3.65 12.30 -19.16
N VAL A 49 -3.86 12.87 -17.98
CA VAL A 49 -4.21 12.11 -16.76
C VAL A 49 -5.54 11.38 -16.96
N MET A 50 -6.53 12.05 -17.54
CA MET A 50 -7.82 11.43 -17.82
C MET A 50 -7.73 10.33 -18.89
N ASN A 51 -6.94 10.54 -19.95
CA ASN A 51 -6.69 9.51 -20.96
C ASN A 51 -6.05 8.26 -20.34
N TYR A 52 -5.08 8.44 -19.43
CA TYR A 52 -4.48 7.33 -18.69
C TYR A 52 -5.51 6.55 -17.85
N VAL A 53 -6.39 7.26 -17.14
CA VAL A 53 -7.48 6.64 -16.35
C VAL A 53 -8.44 5.85 -17.26
N GLU A 54 -8.89 6.46 -18.35
CA GLU A 54 -9.81 5.83 -19.30
C GLU A 54 -9.18 4.59 -19.95
N GLN A 55 -7.89 4.65 -20.30
CA GLN A 55 -7.15 3.52 -20.85
C GLN A 55 -7.08 2.34 -19.86
N ILE A 56 -6.77 2.60 -18.58
CA ILE A 56 -6.74 1.55 -17.54
C ILE A 56 -8.07 0.79 -17.48
N ILE A 57 -9.18 1.53 -17.51
CA ILE A 57 -10.53 0.98 -17.38
C ILE A 57 -10.94 0.25 -18.67
N GLN A 58 -10.60 0.80 -19.85
CA GLN A 58 -10.92 0.19 -21.14
C GLN A 58 -10.14 -1.09 -21.42
N GLU A 59 -8.87 -1.14 -21.03
CA GLU A 59 -8.00 -2.32 -21.22
C GLU A 59 -8.26 -3.43 -20.18
N ASP A 60 -9.21 -3.24 -19.27
CA ASP A 60 -9.61 -4.21 -18.25
C ASP A 60 -8.43 -4.67 -17.36
N LEU A 61 -7.52 -3.72 -17.07
CA LEU A 61 -6.27 -4.00 -16.34
C LEU A 61 -6.49 -4.13 -14.83
N HIS A 62 -7.10 -5.23 -14.40
CA HIS A 62 -7.41 -5.55 -12.98
C HIS A 62 -6.23 -5.92 -12.11
N SER A 63 -5.03 -6.05 -12.68
CA SER A 63 -3.86 -6.51 -11.94
C SER A 63 -2.94 -5.35 -11.55
N LEU A 64 -2.42 -5.41 -10.33
CA LEU A 64 -1.42 -4.52 -9.78
C LEU A 64 -0.14 -5.29 -9.52
N THR A 65 0.98 -4.78 -10.04
CA THR A 65 2.28 -5.34 -9.69
C THR A 65 2.69 -4.86 -8.31
N VAL A 66 3.01 -5.81 -7.43
CA VAL A 66 3.43 -5.54 -6.05
C VAL A 66 4.73 -6.28 -5.72
N PHE A 67 5.52 -5.70 -4.83
CA PHE A 67 6.87 -6.14 -4.52
C PHE A 67 7.05 -6.45 -3.03
N HIS A 68 7.72 -7.57 -2.74
CA HIS A 68 8.10 -7.97 -1.38
C HIS A 68 9.62 -8.08 -1.26
N GLY A 69 10.20 -7.38 -0.28
CA GLY A 69 11.62 -7.42 0.03
C GLY A 69 11.94 -8.32 1.22
N THR A 70 12.92 -9.22 1.09
CA THR A 70 13.30 -10.16 2.14
C THR A 70 14.74 -10.66 2.00
N THR A 71 15.32 -11.23 3.06
CA THR A 71 16.61 -11.94 3.01
C THR A 71 16.44 -13.44 2.75
N LYS A 72 15.19 -13.94 2.71
CA LYS A 72 14.91 -15.39 2.64
C LYS A 72 14.37 -15.80 1.28
N ARG A 73 14.87 -16.92 0.77
CA ARG A 73 14.26 -17.63 -0.36
C ARG A 73 13.12 -18.51 0.16
N PHE A 74 11.92 -18.40 -0.41
CA PHE A 74 10.75 -19.21 -0.06
C PHE A 74 9.88 -19.46 -1.30
N GLU A 75 9.17 -20.59 -1.30
CA GLU A 75 8.23 -20.96 -2.37
C GLU A 75 6.78 -20.61 -2.02
N GLN A 76 6.42 -20.72 -0.74
CA GLN A 76 5.09 -20.44 -0.21
C GLN A 76 5.17 -19.37 0.87
N ILE A 77 4.17 -18.49 0.88
CA ILE A 77 4.05 -17.44 1.89
C ILE A 77 3.52 -18.06 3.19
N ASP A 78 4.29 -17.92 4.27
CA ASP A 78 3.90 -18.33 5.62
C ASP A 78 3.69 -17.09 6.50
N LEU A 79 2.43 -16.79 6.84
CA LEU A 79 2.06 -15.64 7.65
C LEU A 79 2.66 -15.69 9.06
N ASN A 80 3.03 -16.87 9.56
CA ASN A 80 3.67 -17.02 10.87
C ASN A 80 5.11 -16.49 10.89
N LYS A 81 5.70 -16.19 9.71
CA LYS A 81 7.00 -15.53 9.60
C LYS A 81 6.92 -14.00 9.75
N SER A 82 5.70 -13.43 9.75
CA SER A 82 5.54 -12.01 10.01
C SER A 82 5.92 -11.68 11.44
N HIS A 83 6.72 -10.64 11.61
CA HIS A 83 6.95 -10.06 12.93
C HIS A 83 5.65 -9.52 13.52
N ASN A 84 5.56 -9.56 14.84
CA ASN A 84 4.47 -8.96 15.58
C ASN A 84 4.58 -7.43 15.59
N ARG A 85 3.48 -6.73 15.90
CA ARG A 85 3.41 -5.26 16.10
C ARG A 85 3.82 -4.46 14.86
N ARG A 86 3.44 -4.94 13.68
CA ARG A 86 3.51 -4.18 12.43
C ARG A 86 2.35 -3.19 12.32
N ASP A 87 2.48 -2.21 11.43
CA ASP A 87 1.51 -1.12 11.21
C ASP A 87 0.09 -1.64 11.02
N PHE A 88 -0.06 -2.66 10.17
CA PHE A 88 -1.34 -3.28 9.84
C PHE A 88 -1.46 -4.68 10.47
N GLY A 89 -0.72 -4.95 11.54
CA GLY A 89 -0.74 -6.25 12.21
C GLY A 89 0.04 -7.35 11.47
N VAL A 90 -0.02 -8.58 11.98
CA VAL A 90 0.69 -9.73 11.40
C VAL A 90 0.16 -10.02 10.00
N GLY A 91 1.05 -10.12 9.00
CA GLY A 91 0.66 -10.31 7.60
C GLY A 91 1.83 -10.41 6.64
N PHE A 92 1.53 -10.70 5.38
CA PHE A 92 2.51 -10.62 4.29
C PHE A 92 2.47 -9.20 3.70
N TYR A 93 3.60 -8.51 3.68
CA TYR A 93 3.67 -7.10 3.28
C TYR A 93 4.33 -6.94 1.92
N THR A 94 3.70 -6.16 1.06
CA THR A 94 4.20 -5.74 -0.25
C THR A 94 4.08 -4.23 -0.41
N THR A 95 4.60 -3.71 -1.51
CA THR A 95 4.45 -2.30 -1.92
C THR A 95 4.35 -2.23 -3.44
N ILE A 96 3.71 -1.20 -3.97
CA ILE A 96 3.69 -0.92 -5.42
C ILE A 96 5.03 -0.37 -5.94
N LEU A 97 5.97 -0.04 -5.04
CA LEU A 97 7.25 0.59 -5.38
C LEU A 97 8.41 -0.42 -5.27
N GLU A 98 8.93 -0.89 -6.41
CA GLU A 98 10.05 -1.87 -6.44
C GLU A 98 11.28 -1.37 -5.67
N ASN A 99 11.62 -0.08 -5.82
CA ASN A 99 12.73 0.54 -5.10
C ASN A 99 12.54 0.48 -3.58
N GLN A 100 11.32 0.72 -3.08
CA GLN A 100 11.04 0.62 -1.64
C GLN A 100 11.23 -0.82 -1.14
N ALA A 101 10.76 -1.83 -1.88
CA ALA A 101 10.96 -3.24 -1.54
C ALA A 101 12.45 -3.62 -1.54
N ARG A 102 13.21 -3.13 -2.53
CA ARG A 102 14.65 -3.36 -2.66
C ARG A 102 15.44 -2.74 -1.50
N GLU A 103 15.22 -1.46 -1.20
CA GLU A 103 15.86 -0.76 -0.09
C GLU A 103 15.49 -1.38 1.27
N TRP A 104 14.26 -1.87 1.42
CA TRP A 104 13.86 -2.62 2.60
C TRP A 104 14.65 -3.92 2.75
N ALA A 105 14.74 -4.71 1.67
CA ALA A 105 15.45 -5.99 1.65
C ALA A 105 16.96 -5.81 1.91
N TYR A 106 17.56 -4.78 1.33
CA TYR A 106 18.95 -4.39 1.58
C TYR A 106 19.18 -4.01 3.05
N ARG A 107 18.36 -3.12 3.62
CA ARG A 107 18.48 -2.77 5.04
C ARG A 107 18.26 -3.98 5.96
N LEU A 108 17.39 -4.91 5.56
CA LEU A 108 17.20 -6.16 6.29
C LEU A 108 18.43 -7.07 6.19
N SER A 109 19.09 -7.17 5.04
CA SER A 109 20.31 -7.98 4.88
C SER A 109 21.45 -7.49 5.77
N LEU A 110 21.62 -6.17 5.88
CA LEU A 110 22.59 -5.57 6.79
C LEU A 110 22.30 -5.92 8.26
N ARG A 111 21.04 -5.80 8.70
CA ARG A 111 20.63 -6.12 10.07
C ARG A 111 20.82 -7.60 10.41
N GLU A 112 20.54 -8.48 9.46
CA GLU A 112 20.64 -9.93 9.64
C GLU A 112 22.02 -10.50 9.30
N LYS A 113 22.95 -9.67 8.82
CA LYS A 113 24.26 -10.10 8.28
C LYS A 113 24.11 -11.19 7.20
N SER A 114 23.10 -11.05 6.35
CA SER A 114 22.84 -11.94 5.22
C SER A 114 23.80 -11.65 4.06
N LYS A 115 24.22 -12.67 3.32
CA LYS A 115 25.09 -12.55 2.14
C LYS A 115 24.39 -12.02 0.88
N GLY A 116 23.11 -11.69 0.99
CA GLY A 116 22.28 -11.24 -0.11
C GLY A 116 20.81 -11.15 0.31
N TYR A 117 19.98 -10.68 -0.61
CA TYR A 117 18.56 -10.46 -0.41
C TYR A 117 17.77 -10.64 -1.71
N TYR A 118 16.45 -10.69 -1.59
CA TYR A 118 15.53 -10.95 -2.68
C TYR A 118 14.46 -9.87 -2.76
N VAL A 119 14.07 -9.54 -3.99
CA VAL A 119 12.84 -8.81 -4.29
C VAL A 119 11.93 -9.75 -5.08
N TYR A 120 10.76 -10.05 -4.51
CA TYR A 120 9.74 -10.84 -5.16
C TYR A 120 8.76 -9.89 -5.84
N GLN A 121 8.39 -10.21 -7.08
CA GLN A 121 7.34 -9.53 -7.80
C GLN A 121 6.13 -10.44 -7.89
N TYR A 122 4.97 -9.92 -7.50
CA TYR A 122 3.68 -10.57 -7.61
C TYR A 122 2.73 -9.74 -8.47
N SER A 123 1.83 -10.42 -9.16
CA SER A 123 0.60 -9.83 -9.67
C SER A 123 -0.46 -9.98 -8.58
N PHE A 124 -1.09 -8.88 -8.20
CA PHE A 124 -2.20 -8.81 -7.26
C PHE A 124 -3.48 -8.46 -8.02
N GLU A 125 -4.48 -9.33 -7.96
CA GLU A 125 -5.81 -9.09 -8.55
C GLU A 125 -6.84 -8.99 -7.41
N GLU A 126 -7.64 -7.93 -7.41
CA GLU A 126 -8.68 -7.76 -6.40
C GLU A 126 -9.88 -8.63 -6.72
N GLY A 127 -10.10 -9.67 -5.91
CA GLY A 127 -11.32 -10.47 -6.00
C GLY A 127 -12.49 -9.77 -5.29
N ASP A 128 -13.69 -9.88 -5.86
CA ASP A 128 -14.94 -9.30 -5.32
C ASP A 128 -15.26 -9.73 -3.87
N LEU A 129 -14.67 -10.83 -3.40
CA LEU A 129 -14.89 -11.40 -2.07
C LEU A 129 -13.85 -10.94 -1.02
N LEU A 130 -12.88 -10.10 -1.39
CA LEU A 130 -11.89 -9.57 -0.46
C LEU A 130 -12.47 -8.37 0.31
N ASN A 131 -12.41 -8.45 1.64
CA ASN A 131 -12.67 -7.35 2.54
C ASN A 131 -11.40 -6.48 2.64
N ILE A 132 -11.33 -5.43 1.82
CA ILE A 132 -10.14 -4.57 1.70
C ILE A 132 -10.37 -3.26 2.46
N LYS A 133 -9.45 -2.91 3.37
CA LYS A 133 -9.41 -1.57 3.97
C LYS A 133 -8.40 -0.70 3.23
N ARG A 134 -8.84 0.45 2.72
CA ARG A 134 -7.96 1.49 2.15
C ARG A 134 -7.87 2.70 3.06
N PHE A 135 -6.66 3.23 3.16
CA PHE A 135 -6.39 4.55 3.74
C PHE A 135 -5.97 5.50 2.62
N ASP A 136 -6.63 6.64 2.55
CA ASP A 136 -6.41 7.71 1.57
C ASP A 136 -5.26 8.66 1.94
N GLY A 137 -4.73 8.55 3.16
CA GLY A 137 -3.60 9.35 3.62
C GLY A 137 -3.27 9.16 5.09
N LEU A 138 -2.33 9.98 5.57
CA LEU A 138 -1.83 10.02 6.95
C LEU A 138 -2.84 10.73 7.88
N ASN A 139 -4.05 10.17 7.97
CA ASN A 139 -5.17 10.75 8.69
C ASN A 139 -5.33 10.15 10.11
N LYS A 140 -6.32 10.63 10.88
CA LYS A 140 -6.59 10.15 12.25
C LYS A 140 -6.96 8.67 12.31
N GLU A 141 -7.72 8.18 11.33
CA GLU A 141 -8.14 6.78 11.26
C GLU A 141 -6.91 5.87 11.07
N TRP A 142 -6.01 6.24 10.15
CA TRP A 142 -4.75 5.53 9.92
C TRP A 142 -3.87 5.51 11.18
N LEU A 143 -3.73 6.66 11.86
CA LEU A 143 -2.95 6.75 13.10
C LEU A 143 -3.49 5.81 14.19
N GLU A 144 -4.81 5.83 14.43
CA GLU A 144 -5.43 4.98 15.44
C GLU A 144 -5.30 3.50 15.07
N PHE A 145 -5.44 3.16 13.78
CA PHE A 145 -5.26 1.81 13.28
C PHE A 145 -3.84 1.28 13.54
N ILE A 146 -2.82 2.09 13.24
CA ILE A 146 -1.42 1.74 13.53
C ILE A 146 -1.18 1.63 15.04
N ARG A 147 -1.68 2.59 15.82
CA ARG A 147 -1.53 2.58 17.27
C ARG A 147 -2.06 1.28 17.86
N LYS A 148 -3.27 0.86 17.46
CA LYS A 148 -3.89 -0.38 17.92
C LYS A 148 -3.03 -1.60 17.58
N ASN A 149 -2.60 -1.74 16.32
CA ASN A 149 -1.79 -2.89 15.89
C ASN A 149 -0.40 -2.94 16.54
N ARG A 150 0.30 -1.80 16.65
CA ARG A 150 1.64 -1.75 17.26
C ARG A 150 1.63 -1.91 18.78
N SER A 151 0.61 -1.38 19.46
CA SER A 151 0.50 -1.44 20.93
C SER A 151 0.02 -2.79 21.45
N ILE A 152 -0.97 -3.40 20.80
CA ILE A 152 -1.54 -4.69 21.23
C ILE A 152 -0.76 -5.86 20.61
N GLY A 153 -0.38 -5.76 19.34
CA GLY A 153 0.19 -6.87 18.56
C GLY A 153 -0.88 -7.85 18.06
N GLY A 154 -0.48 -8.87 17.31
CA GLY A 154 -1.37 -9.77 16.60
C GLY A 154 -2.08 -9.10 15.43
N LEU A 155 -3.24 -9.62 15.06
CA LEU A 155 -4.14 -9.03 14.08
C LEU A 155 -5.30 -8.35 14.82
N GLN A 156 -5.47 -7.03 14.64
CA GLN A 156 -6.43 -6.22 15.40
C GLN A 156 -7.69 -5.82 14.61
N HIS A 157 -7.90 -6.46 13.46
CA HIS A 157 -8.99 -6.22 12.51
C HIS A 157 -9.33 -7.50 11.72
N ASN A 158 -10.43 -7.46 10.96
CA ASN A 158 -10.91 -8.59 10.16
C ASN A 158 -10.79 -8.34 8.64
N TYR A 159 -10.03 -7.32 8.23
CA TYR A 159 -9.71 -7.08 6.82
C TYR A 159 -8.77 -8.15 6.28
N ASP A 160 -9.05 -8.63 5.07
CA ASP A 160 -8.21 -9.60 4.36
C ASP A 160 -6.95 -8.92 3.81
N VAL A 161 -7.14 -7.70 3.28
CA VAL A 161 -6.09 -6.85 2.73
C VAL A 161 -6.21 -5.44 3.34
N VAL A 162 -5.08 -4.82 3.67
CA VAL A 162 -5.02 -3.41 4.06
C VAL A 162 -4.06 -2.68 3.11
N ILE A 163 -4.53 -1.61 2.48
CA ILE A 163 -3.76 -0.76 1.57
C ILE A 163 -3.68 0.62 2.17
N GLY A 164 -2.48 1.19 2.25
CA GLY A 164 -2.35 2.53 2.79
C GLY A 164 -0.92 3.01 2.94
N PRO A 165 -0.76 4.13 3.63
CA PRO A 165 0.54 4.73 3.78
C PRO A 165 1.43 3.97 4.78
N VAL A 166 2.74 4.03 4.57
CA VAL A 166 3.76 3.41 5.43
C VAL A 166 4.22 4.39 6.51
N ALA A 167 4.35 3.92 7.75
CA ALA A 167 5.12 4.65 8.76
C ALA A 167 6.64 4.41 8.53
N ASP A 168 7.22 5.13 7.58
CA ASP A 168 8.65 5.13 7.23
C ASP A 168 9.51 5.97 8.19
N ASP A 169 10.81 6.10 7.89
CA ASP A 169 11.76 6.82 8.75
C ASP A 169 11.38 8.31 8.97
N ASN A 170 10.72 8.95 7.99
CA ASN A 170 10.29 10.35 8.08
C ASN A 170 9.03 10.55 8.94
N THR A 171 8.21 9.52 9.06
CA THR A 171 6.93 9.55 9.79
C THR A 171 7.02 8.85 11.16
N MET A 172 8.01 7.97 11.35
CA MET A 172 8.17 7.12 12.52
C MET A 172 8.20 7.89 13.83
N GLU A 173 8.95 8.99 13.90
CA GLU A 173 9.06 9.78 15.14
C GLU A 173 7.69 10.29 15.60
N THR A 174 6.94 10.93 14.70
CA THR A 174 5.60 11.45 15.00
C THR A 174 4.65 10.31 15.40
N VAL A 175 4.70 9.17 14.70
CA VAL A 175 3.91 7.99 15.03
C VAL A 175 4.25 7.47 16.43
N GLN A 176 5.52 7.42 16.82
CA GLN A 176 5.94 6.97 18.15
C GLN A 176 5.48 7.93 19.25
N LEU A 177 5.63 9.25 19.04
CA LEU A 177 5.15 10.26 19.99
C LEU A 177 3.63 10.22 20.18
N TYR A 178 2.89 9.91 19.12
CA TYR A 178 1.45 9.67 19.23
C TYR A 178 1.12 8.38 19.99
N ILE A 179 1.81 7.28 19.67
CA ILE A 179 1.63 5.99 20.36
C ILE A 179 1.93 6.10 21.86
N SER A 180 2.94 6.88 22.24
CA SER A 180 3.30 7.12 23.64
C SER A 180 2.39 8.12 24.36
N GLY A 181 1.38 8.68 23.68
CA GLY A 181 0.44 9.66 24.24
C GLY A 181 1.04 11.06 24.46
N ILE A 182 2.20 11.35 23.87
CA ILE A 182 2.83 12.68 23.95
C ILE A 182 2.13 13.66 23.00
N LEU A 183 1.78 13.20 21.80
CA LEU A 183 1.00 13.98 20.84
C LEU A 183 -0.47 13.56 20.87
N THR A 184 -1.36 14.54 20.72
CA THR A 184 -2.75 14.30 20.34
C THR A 184 -2.83 13.84 18.88
N ALA A 185 -3.95 13.24 18.48
CA ALA A 185 -4.17 12.84 17.09
C ALA A 185 -4.12 14.04 16.12
N ASP A 186 -4.65 15.20 16.53
CA ASP A 186 -4.62 16.43 15.72
C ASP A 186 -3.20 16.95 15.50
N GLU A 187 -2.37 16.98 16.54
CA GLU A 187 -0.97 17.41 16.40
C GLU A 187 -0.17 16.45 15.52
N ALA A 188 -0.39 15.14 15.68
CA ALA A 188 0.29 14.12 14.89
C ALA A 188 -0.07 14.23 13.40
N VAL A 189 -1.36 14.31 13.05
CA VAL A 189 -1.80 14.52 11.66
C VAL A 189 -1.27 15.85 11.11
N GLY A 190 -1.31 16.91 11.92
CA GLY A 190 -0.79 18.22 11.55
C GLY A 190 0.69 18.23 11.18
N ARG A 191 1.51 17.37 11.81
CA ARG A 191 2.93 17.17 11.46
C ARG A 191 3.10 16.28 10.21
N LEU A 192 2.30 15.23 10.09
CA LEU A 192 2.40 14.25 9.01
C LEU A 192 1.96 14.78 7.63
N ARG A 193 1.14 15.84 7.59
CA ARG A 193 0.56 16.41 6.35
C ARG A 193 1.58 16.83 5.27
N TYR A 194 2.84 17.06 5.65
CA TYR A 194 3.89 17.52 4.74
C TYR A 194 4.80 16.39 4.25
N ASN A 195 4.59 15.17 4.75
CA ASN A 195 5.43 14.04 4.41
C ASN A 195 4.98 13.43 3.09
N ASN A 196 5.96 13.03 2.27
CA ASN A 196 5.69 12.21 1.10
C ASN A 196 5.13 10.86 1.55
N VAL A 197 4.09 10.41 0.85
CA VAL A 197 3.36 9.21 1.22
C VAL A 197 3.90 8.03 0.43
N ASN A 198 4.57 7.12 1.14
CA ASN A 198 4.91 5.79 0.63
C ASN A 198 3.74 4.83 0.79
N ASN A 199 3.67 3.75 -0.01
CA ASN A 199 2.58 2.78 0.02
C ASN A 199 3.02 1.42 0.58
N GLN A 200 2.12 0.77 1.30
CA GLN A 200 2.17 -0.66 1.58
C GLN A 200 0.81 -1.32 1.39
N ILE A 201 0.87 -2.60 1.06
CA ILE A 201 -0.27 -3.51 0.96
C ILE A 201 0.05 -4.72 1.85
N SER A 202 -0.85 -5.07 2.76
CA SER A 202 -0.67 -6.23 3.65
C SER A 202 -1.79 -7.25 3.50
N PHE A 203 -1.42 -8.53 3.48
CA PHE A 203 -2.32 -9.67 3.28
C PHE A 203 -2.35 -10.53 4.54
N HIS A 204 -3.55 -10.80 5.09
CA HIS A 204 -3.69 -11.29 6.47
C HIS A 204 -4.25 -12.69 6.61
N ASN A 205 -4.68 -13.32 5.52
CA ASN A 205 -5.19 -14.69 5.55
C ASN A 205 -5.03 -15.40 4.20
N LYS A 206 -5.38 -16.68 4.17
CA LYS A 206 -5.24 -17.54 2.99
C LYS A 206 -5.99 -16.98 1.77
N LYS A 207 -7.22 -16.50 1.96
CA LYS A 207 -8.04 -15.90 0.89
C LYS A 207 -7.32 -14.71 0.26
N ALA A 208 -6.71 -13.85 1.08
CA ALA A 208 -5.88 -12.74 0.60
C ALA A 208 -4.63 -13.23 -0.14
N LEU A 209 -3.96 -14.28 0.33
CA LEU A 209 -2.76 -14.80 -0.34
C LEU A 209 -3.07 -15.46 -1.69
N GLU A 210 -4.26 -16.04 -1.87
CA GLU A 210 -4.72 -16.62 -3.14
C GLU A 210 -4.90 -15.56 -4.25
N SER A 211 -5.01 -14.27 -3.88
CA SER A 211 -5.04 -13.14 -4.82
C SER A 211 -3.67 -12.75 -5.38
N LEU A 212 -2.59 -13.37 -4.91
CA LEU A 212 -1.22 -13.10 -5.35
C LEU A 212 -0.70 -14.22 -6.24
N LYS A 213 -0.27 -13.85 -7.45
CA LYS A 213 0.43 -14.74 -8.38
C LYS A 213 1.90 -14.33 -8.46
N LEU A 214 2.81 -15.22 -8.11
CA LEU A 214 4.25 -14.95 -8.24
C LEU A 214 4.61 -14.77 -9.72
N VAL A 215 5.26 -13.66 -10.04
CA VAL A 215 5.77 -13.36 -11.39
C VAL A 215 7.25 -13.70 -11.49
N ARG A 216 8.07 -13.15 -10.59
CA ARG A 216 9.52 -13.41 -10.57
C ARG A 216 10.14 -13.17 -9.19
N ARG A 217 11.38 -13.62 -9.04
CA ARG A 217 12.24 -13.35 -7.89
C ARG A 217 13.58 -12.86 -8.40
N THR A 218 14.02 -11.72 -7.90
CA THR A 218 15.33 -11.15 -8.22
C THR A 218 16.21 -11.26 -7.00
N PHE A 219 17.39 -11.84 -7.17
CA PHE A 219 18.41 -11.95 -6.11
C PHE A 219 19.45 -10.83 -6.27
N TYR A 220 19.91 -10.32 -5.14
CA TYR A 220 20.95 -9.30 -5.03
C TYR A 220 21.97 -9.76 -3.98
N GLU A 221 23.25 -9.57 -4.28
CA GLU A 221 24.37 -9.85 -3.37
C GLU A 221 24.75 -8.61 -2.56
#